data_AF-A0A840U0P8-F1
#
_entry.id   AF-A0A840U0P8-F1
#
_cell.length_a   1.000
_cell.length_b   1.000
_cell.length_c   1.000
_cell.angle_alpha   90.00
_cell.angle_beta   90.00
_cell.angle_gamma   90.00
#
_symmetry.space_group_name_H-M   'P 1'
#
loop_
_entity.id
_entity.type
_entity.pdbx_description
1 polymer ?
#
loop_
_entity_poly.entity_id
_entity_poly.type
_entity_poly.pdbx_seq_one_letter_code
_entity_poly.pdbx_strand_id
1 'polypeptide(L)' 'MGAAKYEIKLTPTYIQHLKYWHASGQKGVLTRIEKILESIHEHPESGIGKPERLKHGLTGSFSRRTNQEHRIIYGIEE' A
#
# COMPACT_ATOMS: atom_id res chain seq x y z
N MET A 1 18.74 -8.58 11.72
CA MET A 1 17.66 -8.71 10.71
C MET A 1 16.48 -9.31 11.43
N GLY A 2 15.52 -8.48 11.84
CA GLY A 2 14.33 -8.96 12.56
C GLY A 2 13.39 -9.66 11.58
N ALA A 3 12.78 -10.77 11.99
CA ALA A 3 11.78 -11.46 11.19
C ALA A 3 10.64 -10.49 10.81
N ALA A 4 10.18 -10.60 9.56
CA ALA A 4 9.02 -9.87 9.07
C ALA A 4 7.83 -10.05 10.04
N LYS A 5 7.18 -8.94 10.43
CA LYS A 5 6.13 -8.95 11.45
C LYS A 5 4.72 -9.13 10.90
N TYR A 6 4.49 -8.85 9.61
CA TYR A 6 3.16 -8.81 9.02
C TYR A 6 3.11 -9.58 7.70
N GLU A 7 2.03 -10.31 7.45
CA GLU A 7 1.74 -10.90 6.14
C GLU A 7 0.88 -9.94 5.31
N ILE A 8 1.20 -9.78 4.02
CA ILE A 8 0.40 -8.95 3.10
C ILE A 8 -0.61 -9.83 2.38
N LYS A 9 -1.90 -9.57 2.61
CA LYS A 9 -3.02 -10.16 1.87
C LYS A 9 -3.52 -9.17 0.81
N LEU A 10 -3.47 -9.58 -0.46
CA LEU A 10 -3.91 -8.75 -1.58
C LEU A 10 -5.40 -8.95 -1.86
N THR A 11 -6.15 -7.86 -1.96
CA THR A 11 -7.57 -7.91 -2.32
C THR A 11 -7.77 -8.06 -3.82
N PRO A 12 -8.91 -8.58 -4.29
CA PRO A 12 -9.24 -8.63 -5.72
C PRO A 12 -9.18 -7.24 -6.39
N THR A 13 -9.66 -6.21 -5.71
CA THR A 13 -9.60 -4.81 -6.18
C THR A 13 -8.16 -4.34 -6.36
N TYR A 14 -7.27 -4.65 -5.41
CA TYR A 14 -5.85 -4.34 -5.55
C TYR A 14 -5.24 -5.03 -6.78
N ILE A 15 -5.53 -6.32 -6.99
CA ILE A 15 -5.02 -7.09 -8.14
C ILE A 15 -5.49 -6.48 -9.46
N GLN A 16 -6.75 -6.02 -9.54
CA GLN A 16 -7.28 -5.33 -10.72
C GLN A 16 -6.54 -4.01 -10.99
N HIS A 17 -6.31 -3.19 -9.96
CA HIS A 17 -5.54 -1.95 -10.09
C HIS A 17 -4.09 -2.21 -10.51
N LEU A 18 -3.45 -3.25 -9.95
CA LEU A 18 -2.09 -3.62 -10.33
C LEU A 18 -2.01 -4.00 -11.82
N LYS A 19 -2.99 -4.78 -12.32
CA LYS A 19 -3.10 -5.11 -13.74
C LYS A 19 -3.27 -3.87 -14.62
N TYR A 20 -4.08 -2.91 -14.21
CA TYR A 20 -4.23 -1.62 -14.90
C TYR A 20 -2.89 -0.89 -15.01
N TRP A 21 -2.15 -0.78 -13.91
CA TRP A 21 -0.85 -0.10 -13.91
C TRP A 21 0.18 -0.82 -14.77
N HIS A 22 0.20 -2.15 -14.77
CA HIS A 22 1.02 -2.93 -15.70
C HIS A 22 0.67 -2.66 -17.16
N ALA A 23 -0.62 -2.68 -17.52
CA ALA A 23 -1.08 -2.41 -18.88
C ALA A 23 -0.77 -0.98 -19.34
N SER A 24 -0.75 -0.02 -18.41
CA SER A 24 -0.43 1.39 -18.72
C SER A 24 1.04 1.65 -19.04
N GLY A 25 1.95 0.72 -18.72
CA GLY A 25 3.39 0.88 -18.93
C GLY A 25 4.08 1.87 -17.97
N GLN A 26 3.37 2.40 -16.96
CA GLN A 26 3.91 3.39 -16.01
C GLN A 26 4.82 2.75 -14.95
N LYS A 27 6.03 2.35 -15.37
CA LYS A 27 7.03 1.66 -14.54
C LYS A 27 7.34 2.39 -13.22
N GLY A 28 7.38 3.73 -13.23
CA GLY A 28 7.63 4.52 -12.03
C GLY A 28 6.56 4.33 -10.95
N VAL A 29 5.29 4.16 -11.32
CA VAL A 29 4.20 3.89 -10.39
C VAL A 29 4.33 2.47 -9.82
N LEU A 30 4.63 1.49 -10.67
CA LEU A 30 4.83 0.08 -10.25
C LEU A 30 5.97 -0.05 -9.23
N THR A 31 7.15 0.52 -9.53
CA THR A 31 8.28 0.51 -8.58
C THR A 31 7.94 1.23 -7.27
N ARG A 32 7.11 2.27 -7.32
CA ARG A 32 6.67 2.97 -6.12
C ARG A 32 5.68 2.13 -5.29
N ILE A 33 4.79 1.38 -5.95
CA ILE A 33 3.88 0.42 -5.30
C ILE A 33 4.69 -0.67 -4.59
N GLU A 34 5.66 -1.29 -5.26
CA GLU A 34 6.54 -2.34 -4.68
C GLU A 34 7.24 -1.86 -3.41
N LYS A 35 7.89 -0.69 -3.46
CA LYS A 35 8.55 -0.09 -2.30
C LYS A 35 7.57 0.19 -1.14
N ILE A 36 6.33 0.58 -1.46
CA ILE A 36 5.32 0.83 -0.43
C ILE A 36 4.89 -0.48 0.21
N LEU A 37 4.71 -1.56 -0.56
CA LEU A 37 4.39 -2.87 -0.01
C LEU A 37 5.51 -3.39 0.90
N GLU A 38 6.78 -3.28 0.50
CA GLU A 38 7.93 -3.63 1.36
C GLU A 38 7.91 -2.82 2.67
N SER A 39 7.66 -1.51 2.57
CA SER A 39 7.55 -0.67 3.78
C SER A 39 6.35 -1.03 4.65
N ILE A 40 5.22 -1.47 4.08
CA ILE A 40 4.05 -1.91 4.85
C ILE A 40 4.35 -3.24 5.55
N HIS A 41 5.07 -4.14 4.90
CA HIS A 41 5.46 -5.45 5.43
C HIS A 41 6.30 -5.33 6.71
N GLU A 42 7.22 -4.36 6.76
CA GLU A 42 8.10 -4.13 7.91
C GLU A 42 7.52 -3.14 8.93
N HIS A 43 6.91 -2.06 8.43
CA HIS A 43 6.51 -0.89 9.21
C HIS A 43 5.14 -0.37 8.76
N PRO A 44 4.03 -1.07 9.06
CA PRO A 44 2.72 -0.75 8.49
C PRO A 44 2.19 0.63 8.90
N GLU A 45 2.59 1.20 10.03
CA GLU A 45 2.11 2.52 10.47
C GLU A 45 3.08 3.69 10.15
N SER A 46 4.26 3.43 9.58
CA SER A 46 5.29 4.45 9.32
C SER A 46 6.08 4.21 8.03
N GLY A 47 7.01 5.11 7.69
CA GLY A 47 7.86 4.97 6.51
C GLY A 47 7.33 5.71 5.27
N ILE A 48 7.61 5.16 4.09
CA ILE A 48 7.41 5.90 2.83
C ILE A 48 5.94 6.03 2.44
N GLY A 49 5.65 7.06 1.64
CA GLY A 49 4.30 7.31 1.15
C GLY A 49 3.42 8.10 2.12
N LYS A 50 3.99 8.66 3.20
CA LYS A 50 3.26 9.47 4.21
C LYS A 50 2.02 8.72 4.71
N PRO A 51 2.19 7.63 5.48
CA PRO A 51 1.06 6.89 6.02
C PRO A 51 0.16 7.80 6.84
N GLU A 52 -1.12 7.80 6.48
CA GLU A 52 -2.17 8.60 7.12
C GLU A 52 -3.26 7.63 7.60
N ARG A 53 -3.54 7.62 8.91
CA ARG A 53 -4.65 6.85 9.47
C ARG A 53 -5.98 7.47 9.03
N LEU A 54 -6.82 6.68 8.40
CA LEU A 54 -8.12 7.11 7.92
C LEU A 54 -9.15 7.14 9.05
N LYS A 55 -10.14 8.02 8.91
CA LYS A 55 -11.21 8.25 9.89
C LYS A 55 -12.57 7.96 9.26
N HIS A 56 -13.62 7.94 10.10
CA HIS A 56 -15.03 7.76 9.71
C HIS A 56 -15.31 6.39 9.07
N GLY A 57 -15.85 6.33 7.85
CA GLY A 57 -16.24 5.06 7.20
C GLY A 57 -15.09 4.10 6.89
N LEU A 58 -13.84 4.53 7.10
CA LEU A 58 -12.61 3.73 6.94
C LEU A 58 -11.78 3.70 8.23
N THR A 59 -12.45 3.80 9.39
CA THR A 59 -11.77 3.76 10.69
C THR A 59 -11.03 2.43 10.84
N GLY A 60 -9.73 2.50 11.11
CA GLY A 60 -8.84 1.33 11.21
C GLY A 60 -7.99 1.08 9.97
N SER A 61 -8.23 1.80 8.86
CA SER A 61 -7.40 1.72 7.65
C SER A 61 -6.35 2.83 7.57
N PHE A 62 -5.36 2.60 6.71
CA PHE A 62 -4.28 3.53 6.39
C PHE A 62 -4.28 3.86 4.91
N SER A 63 -3.83 5.06 4.58
CA SER A 63 -3.58 5.53 3.22
C SER A 63 -2.11 5.88 3.05
N ARG A 64 -1.51 5.46 1.93
CA ARG A 64 -0.17 5.88 1.50
C ARG A 64 -0.19 6.38 0.07
N ARG A 65 0.57 7.45 -0.18
CA ARG A 65 0.73 8.11 -1.48
C ARG A 65 1.66 7.33 -2.40
N THR A 66 1.12 6.85 -3.52
CA THR A 66 1.92 6.34 -4.65
C THR A 66 2.41 7.51 -5.51
N ASN A 67 1.55 8.50 -5.78
CA ASN A 67 1.93 9.77 -6.40
C ASN A 67 1.05 10.92 -5.84
N GLN A 68 0.94 12.04 -6.55
CA GLN A 68 0.12 13.17 -6.09
C GLN A 68 -1.37 12.80 -6.00
N GLU A 69 -1.86 11.98 -6.92
CA GLU A 69 -3.28 11.67 -7.11
C GLU A 69 -3.71 10.35 -6.45
N HIS A 70 -2.91 9.29 -6.57
CA HIS A 70 -3.29 7.93 -6.20
C HIS A 70 -2.78 7.52 -4.81
N ARG A 71 -3.52 6.58 -4.20
CA ARG A 71 -3.25 6.05 -2.86
C ARG A 71 -3.36 4.53 -2.83
N ILE A 72 -2.53 3.88 -2.01
CA ILE A 72 -2.77 2.52 -1.53
C ILE A 72 -3.50 2.63 -0.20
N ILE A 73 -4.63 1.93 -0.10
CA ILE A 73 -5.42 1.82 1.11
C ILE A 73 -5.30 0.39 1.64
N TYR A 74 -5.05 0.23 2.93
CA TYR A 74 -4.91 -1.08 3.59
C TYR A 74 -5.37 -1.03 5.04
N GLY A 75 -5.77 -2.18 5.58
CA GLY A 75 -6.02 -2.39 7.00
C GLY A 75 -4.89 -3.16 7.66
N ILE A 76 -4.88 -3.17 8.99
CA ILE A 76 -4.04 -4.06 9.81
C ILE A 76 -5.01 -4.91 10.62
N GLU A 77 -4.85 -6.22 10.54
CA GLU A 77 -5.68 -7.22 11.23
C GLU A 77 -4.77 -8.13 12.09
N GLU A 78 -5.30 -8.70 13.17
CA GLU A 78 -4.62 -9.68 14.04
C GLU A 78 -4.70 -11.12 13.49
#